data_AF-A0A800F603-F1
#
_entry.id   AF-A0A800F603-F1
#
_cell.length_a   1.000
_cell.length_b   1.000
_cell.length_c   1.000
_cell.angle_alpha   90.00
_cell.angle_beta   90.00
_cell.angle_gamma   90.00
#
_symmetry.space_group_name_H-M   'P 1'
#
loop_
_entity.id
_entity.type
_entity.pdbx_description
1 polymer ?
#
loop_
_entity_poly.entity_id
_entity_poly.type
_entity_poly.pdbx_seq_one_letter_code
_entity_poly.pdbx_strand_id
1 'polypeptide(L)'
;MFYARHIGLAVMMVLGAASTFAANFEVGIYAEAHPWPQARADDELATLTAELQGAVSFETFEAGEVAAVAAWVEGHTDGEMHILILTGLLPTTIYAGEVDGSLAEDFLDAGNTIINTGEYTFYSIEGAQEANATSALKNIIDVPEAFVWQGRGDNWRADPVVMTPTADGLKFAPSIEEFGTSYPFHTEDYVGTPWELEIALAENTEEDLRVDPGVIVNTETGGRLGIFVQAYVLDIPSPDISWGAVMAEYILNYYLDVADVAPAGKLASVWAEMKSPE
;
A
#
# COMPACT_ATOMS: atom_id res chain seq x y z
N MET A 1 46.24 -34.13 39.82
CA MET A 1 44.84 -34.44 39.45
C MET A 1 44.15 -33.11 39.20
N PHE A 2 43.25 -33.06 38.21
CA PHE A 2 42.63 -31.90 37.55
C PHE A 2 43.38 -31.34 36.32
N TYR A 3 42.97 -31.89 35.17
CA TYR A 3 43.15 -31.39 33.81
C TYR A 3 42.11 -30.31 33.54
N ALA A 4 42.50 -29.14 33.00
CA ALA A 4 41.57 -28.19 32.38
C ALA A 4 41.95 -28.02 30.90
N ARG A 5 41.27 -28.78 30.04
CA ARG A 5 41.29 -28.63 28.58
C ARG A 5 40.77 -27.23 28.21
N HIS A 6 41.60 -26.43 27.55
CA HIS A 6 41.13 -25.22 26.89
C HIS A 6 40.77 -25.62 25.45
N ILE A 7 39.46 -25.69 25.21
CA ILE A 7 38.85 -25.96 23.91
C ILE A 7 38.95 -24.66 23.09
N GLY A 8 39.47 -24.76 21.88
CA GLY A 8 39.60 -23.65 20.94
C GLY A 8 38.23 -23.08 20.57
N LEU A 9 38.14 -21.76 20.57
CA LEU A 9 36.99 -21.03 20.06
C LEU A 9 37.05 -21.03 18.53
N ALA A 10 36.16 -21.79 17.89
CA ALA A 10 35.91 -21.67 16.46
C ALA A 10 35.16 -20.36 16.22
N VAL A 11 35.80 -19.41 15.54
CA VAL A 11 35.13 -18.22 15.01
C VAL A 11 34.33 -18.68 13.79
N MET A 12 33.04 -18.92 14.00
CA MET A 12 32.10 -19.16 12.91
C MET A 12 31.76 -17.80 12.31
N MET A 13 32.33 -17.51 11.13
CA MET A 13 31.87 -16.40 10.29
C MET A 13 30.41 -16.67 9.93
N VAL A 14 29.50 -15.94 10.56
CA VAL A 14 28.15 -15.78 10.04
C VAL A 14 28.28 -14.86 8.83
N LEU A 15 28.42 -15.45 7.64
CA LEU A 15 28.11 -14.72 6.41
C LEU A 15 26.62 -14.38 6.50
N GLY A 16 26.32 -13.09 6.59
CA GLY A 16 24.95 -12.59 6.48
C GLY A 16 24.36 -13.09 5.17
N ALA A 17 23.18 -13.70 5.26
CA ALA A 17 22.31 -13.82 4.11
C ALA A 17 21.90 -12.38 3.75
N ALA A 18 22.57 -11.79 2.76
CA ALA A 18 21.93 -10.76 1.98
C ALA A 18 20.72 -11.45 1.34
N SER A 19 19.53 -11.07 1.78
CA SER A 19 18.29 -11.37 1.09
C SER A 19 18.52 -11.01 -0.38
N THR A 20 18.49 -12.00 -1.26
CA THR A 20 18.32 -11.78 -2.69
C THR A 20 16.93 -11.16 -2.87
N PHE A 21 16.82 -9.84 -2.65
CA PHE A 21 15.79 -9.06 -3.29
C PHE A 21 15.91 -9.39 -4.78
N ALA A 22 14.81 -9.86 -5.36
CA ALA A 22 14.79 -10.40 -6.71
C ALA A 22 15.47 -9.41 -7.65
N ALA A 23 16.37 -9.92 -8.48
CA ALA A 23 17.05 -9.13 -9.51
C ALA A 23 16.08 -8.54 -10.56
N ASN A 24 14.78 -8.78 -10.40
CA ASN A 24 13.69 -8.46 -11.31
C ASN A 24 12.61 -7.57 -10.67
N PHE A 25 12.83 -6.94 -9.51
CA PHE A 25 11.86 -5.99 -8.95
C PHE A 25 11.57 -4.85 -9.95
N GLU A 26 10.30 -4.67 -10.32
CA GLU A 26 9.85 -3.62 -11.24
C GLU A 26 8.61 -2.91 -10.70
N VAL A 27 8.47 -1.64 -11.08
CA VAL A 27 7.32 -0.81 -10.73
C VAL A 27 6.58 -0.38 -12.00
N GLY A 28 5.35 -0.84 -12.15
CA GLY A 28 4.40 -0.34 -13.14
C GLY A 28 3.66 0.89 -12.58
N ILE A 29 3.51 1.95 -13.37
CA ILE A 29 2.77 3.16 -12.98
C ILE A 29 1.70 3.43 -14.04
N TYR A 30 0.44 3.33 -13.67
CA TYR A 30 -0.66 3.80 -14.52
C TYR A 30 -1.06 5.22 -14.14
N ALA A 31 -0.76 6.17 -15.03
CA ALA A 31 -0.81 7.62 -14.79
C ALA A 31 -2.14 8.24 -15.27
N GLU A 32 -3.28 7.61 -15.00
CA GLU A 32 -4.60 8.20 -15.26
C GLU A 32 -5.28 8.67 -13.97
N ALA A 33 -5.43 10.00 -13.85
CA ALA A 33 -5.86 10.65 -12.63
C ALA A 33 -7.39 10.68 -12.44
N HIS A 34 -7.85 10.25 -11.27
CA HIS A 34 -9.20 10.54 -10.78
C HIS A 34 -9.27 10.50 -9.24
N PRO A 35 -9.97 11.44 -8.56
CA PRO A 35 -10.67 12.61 -9.07
C PRO A 35 -9.80 13.87 -9.02
N TRP A 36 -8.56 13.74 -8.55
CA TRP A 36 -7.56 14.80 -8.55
C TRP A 36 -7.22 15.29 -9.97
N PRO A 37 -6.84 16.57 -10.14
CA PRO A 37 -6.41 17.08 -11.44
C PRO A 37 -5.18 16.34 -11.94
N GLN A 38 -5.19 15.92 -13.22
CA GLN A 38 -4.06 15.22 -13.86
C GLN A 38 -2.72 15.93 -13.63
N ALA A 39 -2.66 17.24 -13.78
CA ALA A 39 -1.40 17.98 -13.56
C ALA A 39 -0.83 17.83 -12.15
N ARG A 40 -1.67 17.69 -11.11
CA ARG A 40 -1.19 17.43 -9.75
C ARG A 40 -0.74 15.98 -9.60
N ALA A 41 -1.43 15.04 -10.24
CA ALA A 41 -0.99 13.65 -10.29
C ALA A 41 0.39 13.53 -10.94
N ASP A 42 0.58 14.21 -12.07
CA ASP A 42 1.85 14.25 -12.80
C ASP A 42 2.98 14.83 -11.94
N ASP A 43 2.72 15.89 -11.16
CA ASP A 43 3.70 16.49 -10.24
C ASP A 43 4.11 15.50 -9.11
N GLU A 44 3.16 14.74 -8.55
CA GLU A 44 3.48 13.72 -7.54
C GLU A 44 4.24 12.53 -8.16
N LEU A 45 3.84 12.08 -9.35
CA LEU A 45 4.54 11.01 -10.07
C LEU A 45 5.96 11.43 -10.47
N ALA A 46 6.17 12.68 -10.85
CA ALA A 46 7.49 13.23 -11.12
C ALA A 46 8.37 13.22 -9.85
N THR A 47 7.80 13.59 -8.70
CA THR A 47 8.50 13.52 -7.41
C THR A 47 8.84 12.08 -7.05
N LEU A 48 7.86 11.17 -7.12
CA LEU A 48 8.01 9.74 -6.85
C LEU A 48 9.13 9.11 -7.69
N THR A 49 9.07 9.30 -9.01
CA THR A 49 10.03 8.69 -9.95
C THR A 49 11.42 9.31 -9.83
N ALA A 50 11.54 10.59 -9.45
CA ALA A 50 12.82 11.23 -9.17
C ALA A 50 13.49 10.66 -7.92
N GLU A 51 12.75 10.48 -6.83
CA GLU A 51 13.27 9.94 -5.56
C GLU A 51 13.69 8.47 -5.68
N LEU A 52 12.93 7.68 -6.44
CA LEU A 52 13.22 6.27 -6.66
C LEU A 52 14.25 6.01 -7.78
N GLN A 53 14.72 7.06 -8.45
CA GLN A 53 15.61 6.94 -9.59
C GLN A 53 16.90 6.19 -9.23
N GLY A 54 17.17 5.09 -9.94
CA GLY A 54 18.37 4.29 -9.75
C GLY A 54 18.30 3.27 -8.61
N ALA A 55 17.24 3.31 -7.80
CA ALA A 55 16.91 2.24 -6.86
C ALA A 55 16.05 1.14 -7.51
N VAL A 56 15.16 1.53 -8.42
CA VAL A 56 14.20 0.62 -9.06
C VAL A 56 14.03 0.94 -10.55
N SER A 57 13.50 -0.03 -11.31
CA SER A 57 13.08 0.14 -12.71
C SER A 57 11.59 0.50 -12.78
N PHE A 58 11.22 1.36 -13.73
CA PHE A 58 9.85 1.79 -13.95
C PHE A 58 9.39 1.53 -15.38
N GLU A 59 8.12 1.14 -15.50
CA GLU A 59 7.34 1.28 -16.73
C GLU A 59 6.12 2.18 -16.43
N THR A 60 6.04 3.32 -17.11
CA THR A 60 4.91 4.24 -16.97
C THR A 60 3.98 4.09 -18.17
N PHE A 61 2.68 4.01 -17.87
CA PHE A 61 1.59 3.91 -18.83
C PHE A 61 0.74 5.17 -18.71
N GLU A 62 0.56 5.85 -19.83
CA GLU A 62 -0.24 7.08 -19.92
C GLU A 62 -1.74 6.76 -19.93
N ALA A 63 -2.57 7.80 -19.74
CA ALA A 63 -4.02 7.68 -19.81
C ALA A 63 -4.48 6.99 -21.12
N GLY A 64 -5.36 5.99 -20.99
CA GLY A 64 -5.86 5.17 -22.10
C GLY A 64 -4.94 4.04 -22.57
N GLU A 65 -3.75 3.85 -21.99
CA GLU A 65 -2.86 2.71 -22.29
C GLU A 65 -3.26 1.41 -21.54
N VAL A 66 -4.55 1.24 -21.26
CA VAL A 66 -5.13 0.16 -20.47
C VAL A 66 -4.76 -1.26 -20.93
N ALA A 67 -4.56 -1.46 -22.23
CA ALA A 67 -4.14 -2.75 -22.76
C ALA A 67 -2.68 -3.07 -22.47
N ALA A 68 -1.82 -2.04 -22.43
CA ALA A 68 -0.42 -2.19 -22.06
C ALA A 68 -0.28 -2.47 -20.56
N VAL A 69 -1.06 -1.78 -19.72
CA VAL A 69 -1.14 -2.07 -18.29
C VAL A 69 -1.55 -3.52 -18.06
N ALA A 70 -2.60 -4.01 -18.71
CA ALA A 70 -3.03 -5.40 -18.55
C ALA A 70 -1.96 -6.41 -18.98
N ALA A 71 -1.29 -6.17 -20.11
CA ALA A 71 -0.19 -7.03 -20.54
C ALA A 71 0.99 -7.02 -19.55
N TRP A 72 1.28 -5.87 -18.94
CA TRP A 72 2.31 -5.75 -17.90
C TRP A 72 1.90 -6.52 -16.64
N VAL A 73 0.67 -6.35 -16.15
CA VAL A 73 0.17 -7.07 -14.97
C VAL A 73 0.18 -8.58 -15.21
N GLU A 74 -0.30 -9.05 -16.37
CA GLU A 74 -0.25 -10.48 -16.74
C GLU A 74 1.19 -11.01 -16.78
N GLY A 75 2.12 -10.22 -17.34
CA GLY A 75 3.54 -10.58 -17.43
C GLY A 75 4.28 -10.63 -16.08
N HIS A 76 3.77 -9.94 -15.06
CA HIS A 76 4.38 -9.82 -13.72
C HIS A 76 3.55 -10.53 -12.63
N THR A 77 2.60 -11.37 -13.03
CA THR A 77 1.85 -12.27 -12.14
C THR A 77 2.56 -13.63 -12.09
N ASP A 78 3.80 -13.65 -11.62
CA ASP A 78 4.70 -14.81 -11.73
C ASP A 78 5.28 -15.30 -10.39
N GLY A 79 4.86 -14.71 -9.26
CA GLY A 79 5.32 -15.07 -7.92
C GLY A 79 6.53 -14.26 -7.42
N GLU A 80 7.02 -13.32 -8.22
CA GLU A 80 7.98 -12.30 -7.78
C GLU A 80 7.24 -11.12 -7.11
N MET A 81 7.98 -10.20 -6.48
CA MET A 81 7.40 -9.04 -5.79
C MET A 81 7.52 -7.79 -6.64
N HIS A 82 6.52 -7.45 -7.43
CA HIS A 82 6.42 -6.20 -8.20
C HIS A 82 5.46 -5.21 -7.52
N ILE A 83 5.55 -3.93 -7.90
CA ILE A 83 4.58 -2.90 -7.48
C ILE A 83 3.83 -2.38 -8.71
N LEU A 84 2.50 -2.33 -8.63
CA LEU A 84 1.66 -1.54 -9.52
C LEU A 84 1.17 -0.30 -8.77
N ILE A 85 1.41 0.89 -9.31
CA ILE A 85 0.90 2.16 -8.78
C ILE A 85 -0.23 2.65 -9.67
N LEU A 86 -1.41 2.84 -9.08
CA LEU A 86 -2.61 3.33 -9.74
C LEU A 86 -2.92 4.74 -9.26
N THR A 87 -2.94 5.72 -10.18
CA THR A 87 -3.21 7.11 -9.83
C THR A 87 -4.68 7.51 -9.87
N GLY A 88 -5.60 6.65 -9.44
CA GLY A 88 -7.03 6.99 -9.38
C GLY A 88 -7.93 6.02 -10.08
N LEU A 89 -7.70 5.78 -11.37
CA LEU A 89 -8.52 4.85 -12.13
C LEU A 89 -7.92 3.46 -12.16
N LEU A 90 -8.74 2.47 -11.86
CA LEU A 90 -8.47 1.08 -12.17
C LEU A 90 -8.90 0.80 -13.62
N PRO A 91 -7.98 0.35 -14.50
CA PRO A 91 -8.31 -0.04 -15.86
C PRO A 91 -9.34 -1.19 -15.91
N THR A 92 -10.33 -1.06 -16.79
CA THR A 92 -11.31 -2.16 -16.98
C THR A 92 -10.72 -3.43 -17.59
N THR A 93 -9.53 -3.31 -18.17
CA THR A 93 -8.76 -4.44 -18.72
C THR A 93 -8.15 -5.34 -17.64
N ILE A 94 -8.01 -4.85 -16.40
CA ILE A 94 -7.50 -5.65 -15.27
C ILE A 94 -8.59 -5.98 -14.23
N TYR A 95 -9.73 -5.31 -14.30
CA TYR A 95 -10.95 -5.61 -13.55
C TYR A 95 -12.19 -5.03 -14.28
N ALA A 96 -13.07 -5.88 -14.78
CA ALA A 96 -14.30 -5.51 -15.47
C ALA A 96 -15.58 -5.73 -14.63
N GLY A 97 -15.44 -5.98 -13.32
CA GLY A 97 -16.57 -6.22 -12.41
C GLY A 97 -16.72 -7.69 -12.00
N GLU A 98 -15.66 -8.49 -12.16
CA GLU A 98 -15.60 -9.86 -11.69
C GLU A 98 -15.77 -9.93 -10.16
N VAL A 99 -16.31 -11.04 -9.68
CA VAL A 99 -16.39 -11.31 -8.23
C VAL A 99 -15.11 -11.95 -7.72
N ASP A 100 -14.41 -12.68 -8.59
CA ASP A 100 -13.23 -13.50 -8.31
C ASP A 100 -12.50 -13.73 -9.65
N GLY A 101 -11.19 -13.88 -9.62
CA GLY A 101 -10.31 -14.18 -10.76
C GLY A 101 -10.09 -12.99 -11.70
N SER A 102 -10.15 -11.77 -11.18
CA SER A 102 -9.71 -10.59 -11.96
C SER A 102 -8.18 -10.55 -12.07
N LEU A 103 -7.65 -9.87 -13.09
CA LEU A 103 -6.19 -9.80 -13.25
C LEU A 103 -5.52 -9.00 -12.12
N ALA A 104 -6.22 -8.01 -11.55
CA ALA A 104 -5.75 -7.25 -10.39
C ALA A 104 -5.67 -8.12 -9.11
N GLU A 105 -6.63 -9.02 -8.93
CA GLU A 105 -6.65 -10.00 -7.85
C GLU A 105 -5.58 -11.06 -8.02
N ASP A 106 -5.46 -11.66 -9.20
CA ASP A 106 -4.41 -12.62 -9.53
C ASP A 106 -3.01 -12.02 -9.28
N PHE A 107 -2.82 -10.73 -9.58
CA PHE A 107 -1.58 -10.01 -9.33
C PHE A 107 -1.25 -9.94 -7.82
N LEU A 108 -2.23 -9.59 -6.97
CA LEU A 108 -2.07 -9.60 -5.51
C LEU A 108 -1.85 -11.02 -4.98
N ASP A 109 -2.57 -12.00 -5.51
CA ASP A 109 -2.45 -13.41 -5.11
C ASP A 109 -1.12 -14.05 -5.50
N ALA A 110 -0.44 -13.50 -6.49
CA ALA A 110 0.94 -13.84 -6.81
C ALA A 110 1.96 -13.25 -5.81
N GLY A 111 1.53 -12.45 -4.82
CA GLY A 111 2.41 -11.84 -3.82
C GLY A 111 2.88 -10.43 -4.17
N ASN A 112 2.37 -9.85 -5.26
CA ASN A 112 2.70 -8.48 -5.65
C ASN A 112 2.00 -7.43 -4.79
N THR A 113 2.37 -6.18 -5.00
CA THR A 113 1.81 -5.03 -4.30
C THR A 113 1.06 -4.12 -5.27
N ILE A 114 -0.14 -3.69 -4.89
CA ILE A 114 -0.79 -2.54 -5.54
C ILE A 114 -0.80 -1.35 -4.58
N ILE A 115 -0.27 -0.21 -5.02
CA ILE A 115 -0.44 1.08 -4.34
C ILE A 115 -1.52 1.85 -5.09
N ASN A 116 -2.62 2.14 -4.41
CA ASN A 116 -3.76 2.84 -5.00
C ASN A 116 -3.91 4.23 -4.39
N THR A 117 -4.03 5.24 -5.25
CA THR A 117 -4.45 6.60 -4.92
C THR A 117 -5.76 6.95 -5.62
N GLY A 118 -6.42 8.05 -5.22
CA GLY A 118 -7.60 8.60 -5.91
C GLY A 118 -8.93 8.46 -5.17
N GLU A 119 -10.06 8.26 -5.84
CA GLU A 119 -11.38 8.23 -5.18
C GLU A 119 -11.86 6.81 -5.04
N TYR A 120 -12.12 6.33 -3.82
CA TYR A 120 -12.41 4.92 -3.53
C TYR A 120 -11.32 3.97 -4.07
N THR A 121 -10.79 3.12 -3.20
CA THR A 121 -9.79 2.14 -3.62
C THR A 121 -10.35 1.27 -4.74
N PHE A 122 -9.65 1.26 -5.88
CA PHE A 122 -10.02 0.55 -7.12
C PHE A 122 -11.21 1.10 -7.90
N TYR A 123 -11.52 2.39 -7.81
CA TYR A 123 -12.57 3.00 -8.62
C TYR A 123 -12.29 3.00 -10.13
N SER A 124 -13.34 2.79 -10.93
CA SER A 124 -13.25 2.74 -12.41
C SER A 124 -14.41 3.50 -13.08
N ILE A 125 -14.11 4.33 -14.09
CA ILE A 125 -15.11 5.07 -14.89
C ILE A 125 -15.15 4.66 -16.37
N GLU A 126 -14.29 3.74 -16.80
CA GLU A 126 -14.27 3.31 -18.19
C GLU A 126 -15.46 2.37 -18.47
N GLY A 127 -16.31 2.70 -19.44
CA GLY A 127 -17.47 1.89 -19.83
C GLY A 127 -18.82 2.55 -19.55
N ALA A 128 -19.91 1.78 -19.68
CA ALA A 128 -21.28 2.32 -19.72
C ALA A 128 -21.84 2.80 -18.37
N GLN A 129 -21.06 2.77 -17.29
CA GLN A 129 -21.49 3.19 -15.96
C GLN A 129 -20.30 3.79 -15.19
N GLU A 130 -20.60 4.62 -14.20
CA GLU A 130 -19.77 4.81 -13.00
C GLU A 130 -19.69 3.45 -12.27
N ALA A 131 -18.89 2.51 -12.80
CA ALA A 131 -19.32 1.11 -12.98
C ALA A 131 -19.19 0.19 -11.77
N ASN A 132 -18.37 0.52 -10.76
CA ASN A 132 -18.08 -0.42 -9.67
C ASN A 132 -18.47 0.07 -8.28
N ALA A 133 -18.83 1.35 -8.08
CA ALA A 133 -19.14 1.93 -6.77
C ALA A 133 -18.07 1.55 -5.72
N THR A 134 -18.40 0.68 -4.76
CA THR A 134 -17.49 0.17 -3.72
C THR A 134 -17.16 -1.32 -3.87
N SER A 135 -17.58 -1.95 -4.97
CA SER A 135 -17.47 -3.40 -5.16
C SER A 135 -16.06 -3.86 -5.52
N ALA A 136 -15.25 -3.03 -6.20
CA ALA A 136 -13.95 -3.46 -6.68
C ALA A 136 -12.99 -3.81 -5.56
N LEU A 137 -12.87 -2.95 -4.53
CA LEU A 137 -12.12 -3.30 -3.32
C LEU A 137 -12.57 -4.66 -2.78
N LYS A 138 -13.86 -4.82 -2.53
CA LYS A 138 -14.42 -6.03 -1.92
C LYS A 138 -14.12 -7.30 -2.69
N ASN A 139 -14.21 -7.22 -4.02
CA ASN A 139 -14.00 -8.37 -4.91
C ASN A 139 -12.50 -8.66 -5.08
N ILE A 140 -11.67 -7.65 -5.38
CA ILE A 140 -10.24 -7.84 -5.66
C ILE A 140 -9.45 -8.36 -4.45
N ILE A 141 -9.88 -8.04 -3.23
CA ILE A 141 -9.22 -8.55 -2.01
C ILE A 141 -10.03 -9.62 -1.27
N ASP A 142 -11.17 -10.07 -1.81
CA ASP A 142 -12.06 -11.04 -1.16
C ASP A 142 -12.53 -10.68 0.26
N VAL A 143 -12.79 -9.39 0.50
CA VAL A 143 -13.30 -8.90 1.79
C VAL A 143 -14.62 -8.17 1.59
N PRO A 144 -15.78 -8.84 1.77
CA PRO A 144 -17.10 -8.24 1.54
C PRO A 144 -17.40 -6.99 2.39
N GLU A 145 -16.79 -6.89 3.56
CA GLU A 145 -16.97 -5.76 4.49
C GLU A 145 -16.02 -4.59 4.20
N ALA A 146 -14.98 -4.78 3.36
CA ALA A 146 -13.95 -3.78 3.13
C ALA A 146 -14.53 -2.49 2.58
N PHE A 147 -14.14 -1.38 3.20
CA PHE A 147 -14.70 -0.08 2.92
C PHE A 147 -13.71 1.06 3.20
N VAL A 148 -13.79 2.11 2.38
CA VAL A 148 -13.02 3.35 2.56
C VAL A 148 -13.97 4.54 2.52
N TRP A 149 -14.22 5.15 3.69
CA TRP A 149 -14.97 6.40 3.83
C TRP A 149 -14.94 6.84 5.30
N GLN A 150 -15.13 8.13 5.57
CA GLN A 150 -15.20 8.71 6.92
C GLN A 150 -16.40 8.24 7.77
N GLY A 151 -17.34 7.50 7.18
CA GLY A 151 -18.48 6.91 7.86
C GLY A 151 -19.06 5.75 7.06
N ARG A 152 -19.63 4.74 7.75
CA ARG A 152 -20.21 3.58 7.07
C ARG A 152 -21.56 3.92 6.42
N GLY A 153 -21.82 3.49 5.18
CA GLY A 153 -23.09 3.77 4.49
C GLY A 153 -23.26 5.25 4.12
N ASP A 154 -24.50 5.76 4.13
CA ASP A 154 -24.82 7.17 3.78
C ASP A 154 -24.56 8.14 4.96
N ASN A 155 -23.37 8.02 5.57
CA ASN A 155 -22.95 8.79 6.74
C ASN A 155 -21.88 9.81 6.38
N TRP A 156 -22.18 10.66 5.39
CA TRP A 156 -21.33 11.80 5.02
C TRP A 156 -21.15 12.74 6.23
N ARG A 157 -19.91 13.18 6.47
CA ARG A 157 -19.55 14.15 7.49
C ARG A 157 -18.94 15.39 6.83
N ALA A 158 -19.20 16.55 7.42
CA ALA A 158 -18.67 17.81 6.90
C ALA A 158 -17.19 18.01 7.24
N ASP A 159 -16.77 17.53 8.41
CA ASP A 159 -15.39 17.63 8.86
C ASP A 159 -14.65 16.33 8.51
N PRO A 160 -13.47 16.42 7.86
CA PRO A 160 -12.69 15.24 7.51
C PRO A 160 -12.15 14.55 8.77
N VAL A 161 -11.84 13.26 8.66
CA VAL A 161 -11.15 12.51 9.71
C VAL A 161 -9.70 12.99 9.77
N VAL A 162 -9.26 13.47 10.93
CA VAL A 162 -7.88 13.94 11.12
C VAL A 162 -6.96 12.74 11.32
N MET A 163 -5.98 12.59 10.46
CA MET A 163 -4.98 11.53 10.47
C MET A 163 -3.68 12.07 11.05
N THR A 164 -3.19 11.46 12.12
CA THR A 164 -1.92 11.84 12.75
C THR A 164 -0.84 10.83 12.36
N PRO A 165 0.36 11.27 11.92
CA PRO A 165 1.49 10.39 11.65
C PRO A 165 1.81 9.46 12.81
N THR A 166 1.96 8.17 12.52
CA THR A 166 2.38 7.18 13.53
C THR A 166 3.90 7.25 13.73
N ALA A 167 4.41 6.52 14.73
CA ALA A 167 5.86 6.38 14.90
C ALA A 167 6.54 5.71 13.69
N ASP A 168 5.86 4.74 13.06
CA ASP A 168 6.36 4.10 11.84
C ASP A 168 6.20 5.02 10.62
N GLY A 169 5.13 5.80 10.54
CA GLY A 169 4.96 6.86 9.54
C GLY A 169 6.12 7.86 9.55
N LEU A 170 6.44 8.42 10.72
CA LEU A 170 7.56 9.36 10.84
C LEU A 170 8.94 8.70 10.58
N LYS A 171 9.04 7.37 10.75
CA LYS A 171 10.27 6.62 10.49
C LYS A 171 10.45 6.32 9.01
N PHE A 172 9.39 5.87 8.34
CA PHE A 172 9.46 5.31 6.99
C PHE A 172 8.92 6.24 5.91
N ALA A 173 8.11 7.24 6.26
CA ALA A 173 7.63 8.30 5.39
C ALA A 173 7.74 9.68 6.09
N PRO A 174 8.97 10.16 6.40
CA PRO A 174 9.17 11.37 7.21
C PRO A 174 8.60 12.66 6.62
N SER A 175 8.23 12.68 5.34
CA SER A 175 7.52 13.79 4.71
C SER A 175 6.02 13.86 5.07
N ILE A 176 5.48 12.84 5.72
CA ILE A 176 4.07 12.82 6.13
C ILE A 176 3.82 13.80 7.28
N GLU A 177 2.77 14.60 7.15
CA GLU A 177 2.29 15.54 8.16
C GLU A 177 0.86 15.18 8.59
N GLU A 178 0.33 15.84 9.63
CA GLU A 178 -1.08 15.69 9.99
C GLU A 178 -1.98 16.26 8.87
N PHE A 179 -3.04 15.53 8.54
CA PHE A 179 -3.97 15.92 7.48
C PHE A 179 -5.40 15.45 7.75
N GLY A 180 -6.37 16.01 7.02
CA GLY A 180 -7.75 15.53 7.02
C GLY A 180 -8.06 14.71 5.77
N THR A 181 -8.75 13.58 5.92
CA THR A 181 -9.22 12.72 4.83
C THR A 181 -10.69 12.33 4.99
N SER A 182 -11.38 12.13 3.86
CA SER A 182 -12.73 11.57 3.83
C SER A 182 -12.74 10.05 3.60
N TYR A 183 -11.58 9.42 3.41
CA TYR A 183 -11.47 8.03 2.93
C TYR A 183 -10.46 7.18 3.73
N PRO A 184 -10.47 7.22 5.07
CA PRO A 184 -9.69 6.22 5.79
C PRO A 184 -10.26 4.82 5.55
N PHE A 185 -9.39 3.80 5.56
CA PHE A 185 -9.86 2.42 5.66
C PHE A 185 -10.02 2.01 7.11
N HIS A 186 -11.01 1.16 7.36
CA HIS A 186 -11.36 0.67 8.69
C HIS A 186 -10.65 -0.66 8.93
N THR A 187 -9.70 -0.69 9.87
CA THR A 187 -8.91 -1.91 10.13
C THR A 187 -9.76 -3.08 10.65
N GLU A 188 -10.92 -2.80 11.25
CA GLU A 188 -11.86 -3.81 11.73
C GLU A 188 -12.51 -4.63 10.60
N ASP A 189 -12.58 -4.11 9.37
CA ASP A 189 -13.19 -4.80 8.21
C ASP A 189 -12.40 -6.05 7.78
N TYR A 190 -11.14 -6.12 8.17
CA TYR A 190 -10.22 -7.20 7.81
C TYR A 190 -10.12 -8.28 8.90
N VAL A 191 -10.80 -8.10 10.04
CA VAL A 191 -10.74 -9.08 11.14
C VAL A 191 -11.36 -10.41 10.70
N GLY A 192 -10.56 -11.47 10.77
CA GLY A 192 -11.00 -12.82 10.39
C GLY A 192 -10.87 -13.13 8.90
N THR A 193 -10.26 -12.24 8.13
CA THR A 193 -9.84 -12.49 6.74
C THR A 193 -8.32 -12.76 6.70
N PRO A 194 -7.76 -13.16 5.55
CA PRO A 194 -6.31 -13.30 5.38
C PRO A 194 -5.53 -11.99 5.45
N TRP A 195 -6.21 -10.83 5.39
CA TRP A 195 -5.58 -9.52 5.33
C TRP A 195 -5.33 -8.94 6.73
N GLU A 196 -4.09 -8.52 6.98
CA GLU A 196 -3.70 -7.87 8.23
C GLU A 196 -3.09 -6.49 7.95
N LEU A 197 -3.26 -5.54 8.88
CA LEU A 197 -2.55 -4.26 8.82
C LEU A 197 -1.04 -4.52 8.97
N GLU A 198 -0.29 -4.25 7.92
CA GLU A 198 1.17 -4.36 7.90
C GLU A 198 1.81 -3.10 8.49
N ILE A 199 1.38 -1.93 8.03
CA ILE A 199 1.87 -0.64 8.52
C ILE A 199 0.80 0.44 8.37
N ALA A 200 0.63 1.25 9.42
CA ALA A 200 -0.11 2.50 9.35
C ALA A 200 0.90 3.66 9.34
N LEU A 201 0.89 4.48 8.29
CA LEU A 201 1.75 5.68 8.23
C LEU A 201 1.09 6.85 8.95
N ALA A 202 -0.23 6.98 8.89
CA ALA A 202 -1.00 7.83 9.78
C ALA A 202 -2.29 7.13 10.21
N GLU A 203 -2.78 7.49 11.41
CA GLU A 203 -3.94 6.85 12.02
C GLU A 203 -4.87 7.86 12.70
N ASN A 204 -6.12 7.44 12.91
CA ASN A 204 -7.07 8.07 13.82
C ASN A 204 -7.66 6.98 14.73
N THR A 205 -7.76 7.27 16.02
CA THR A 205 -8.25 6.31 17.04
C THR A 205 -9.43 6.84 17.87
N GLU A 206 -10.06 7.94 17.46
CA GLU A 206 -11.14 8.58 18.23
C GLU A 206 -12.43 7.76 18.28
N GLU A 207 -12.73 7.01 17.20
CA GLU A 207 -13.90 6.13 17.10
C GLU A 207 -13.45 4.66 17.01
N ASP A 208 -13.11 4.24 15.80
CA ASP A 208 -12.48 2.97 15.45
C ASP A 208 -11.08 3.25 14.86
N LEU A 209 -10.19 2.24 14.84
CA LEU A 209 -8.86 2.42 14.26
C LEU A 209 -8.97 2.57 12.74
N ARG A 210 -8.73 3.79 12.30
CA ARG A 210 -8.73 4.26 10.92
C ARG A 210 -7.32 4.53 10.46
N VAL A 211 -7.03 4.18 9.21
CA VAL A 211 -5.69 4.31 8.63
C VAL A 211 -5.78 4.95 7.25
N ASP A 212 -4.89 5.89 6.98
CA ASP A 212 -4.65 6.57 5.70
C ASP A 212 -3.39 7.46 5.89
N PRO A 213 -2.31 7.28 5.12
CA PRO A 213 -2.04 6.13 4.28
C PRO A 213 -1.63 4.90 5.11
N GLY A 214 -1.76 3.72 4.53
CA GLY A 214 -1.32 2.46 5.15
C GLY A 214 -1.30 1.29 4.17
N VAL A 215 -0.73 0.18 4.62
CA VAL A 215 -0.60 -1.04 3.84
C VAL A 215 -1.18 -2.21 4.61
N ILE A 216 -2.00 -3.01 3.93
CA ILE A 216 -2.45 -4.32 4.40
C ILE A 216 -1.74 -5.42 3.60
N VAL A 217 -1.48 -6.55 4.25
CA VAL A 217 -0.84 -7.73 3.66
C VAL A 217 -1.76 -8.94 3.77
N ASN A 218 -1.90 -9.68 2.68
CA ASN A 218 -2.52 -10.99 2.68
C ASN A 218 -1.49 -11.99 3.22
N THR A 219 -1.77 -12.55 4.39
CA THR A 219 -0.85 -13.47 5.09
C THR A 219 -0.75 -14.86 4.43
N GLU A 220 -1.65 -15.19 3.50
CA GLU A 220 -1.63 -16.45 2.75
C GLU A 220 -0.83 -16.34 1.45
N THR A 221 -0.94 -15.21 0.74
CA THR A 221 -0.31 -14.99 -0.58
C THR A 221 0.93 -14.11 -0.54
N GLY A 222 1.06 -13.27 0.50
CA GLY A 222 2.09 -12.22 0.58
C GLY A 222 1.75 -10.95 -0.19
N GLY A 223 0.59 -10.91 -0.86
CA GLY A 223 0.10 -9.76 -1.60
C GLY A 223 -0.13 -8.56 -0.71
N ARG A 224 0.08 -7.34 -1.22
CA ARG A 224 -0.07 -6.11 -0.44
C ARG A 224 -0.94 -5.09 -1.15
N LEU A 225 -1.81 -4.46 -0.39
CA LEU A 225 -2.57 -3.30 -0.85
C LEU A 225 -2.16 -2.09 -0.02
N GLY A 226 -1.46 -1.16 -0.66
CA GLY A 226 -1.20 0.17 -0.13
C GLY A 226 -2.32 1.11 -0.53
N ILE A 227 -3.03 1.66 0.44
CA ILE A 227 -4.03 2.70 0.21
C ILE A 227 -3.36 4.02 0.60
N PHE A 228 -3.02 4.81 -0.42
CA PHE A 228 -2.31 6.07 -0.26
C PHE A 228 -3.16 7.19 -0.81
N VAL A 229 -3.43 8.22 -0.01
CA VAL A 229 -4.16 9.44 -0.40
C VAL A 229 -5.39 9.18 -1.27
N GLN A 230 -6.52 9.09 -0.59
CA GLN A 230 -7.81 8.98 -1.26
C GLN A 230 -8.52 10.35 -1.27
N ALA A 231 -8.82 10.87 -2.46
CA ALA A 231 -9.39 12.20 -2.69
C ALA A 231 -10.88 12.12 -3.07
N TYR A 232 -11.64 13.14 -2.70
CA TYR A 232 -12.99 13.38 -3.25
C TYR A 232 -12.87 14.42 -4.37
N VAL A 233 -13.90 14.54 -5.23
CA VAL A 233 -13.94 15.55 -6.31
C VAL A 233 -13.52 16.95 -5.80
N LEU A 234 -12.35 17.39 -6.26
CA LEU A 234 -11.69 18.68 -5.94
C LEU A 234 -11.11 18.83 -4.52
N ASP A 235 -11.01 17.76 -3.74
CA ASP A 235 -10.43 17.77 -2.39
C ASP A 235 -9.32 16.71 -2.30
N ILE A 236 -8.09 17.13 -2.62
CA ILE A 236 -6.91 16.33 -2.29
C ILE A 236 -6.66 16.55 -0.79
N PRO A 237 -6.66 15.47 0.02
CA PRO A 237 -6.28 15.55 1.42
C PRO A 237 -4.94 16.29 1.53
N SER A 238 -4.96 17.48 2.15
CA SER A 238 -3.79 18.36 2.36
C SER A 238 -2.93 18.63 1.11
N PRO A 239 -3.21 19.69 0.33
CA PRO A 239 -2.46 20.01 -0.89
C PRO A 239 -0.97 20.35 -0.66
N ASP A 240 -0.57 20.58 0.59
CA ASP A 240 0.80 20.91 0.97
C ASP A 240 1.67 19.66 1.21
N ILE A 241 1.06 18.47 1.38
CA ILE A 241 1.78 17.19 1.47
C ILE A 241 2.15 16.73 0.07
N SER A 242 3.39 16.30 -0.15
CA SER A 242 3.79 15.58 -1.36
C SER A 242 3.53 14.09 -1.20
N TRP A 243 2.44 13.60 -1.77
CA TRP A 243 2.08 12.20 -1.74
C TRP A 243 3.04 11.31 -2.54
N GLY A 244 3.66 11.85 -3.59
CA GLY A 244 4.74 11.21 -4.33
C GLY A 244 5.96 10.96 -3.44
N ALA A 245 6.35 11.93 -2.60
CA ALA A 245 7.42 11.76 -1.63
C ALA A 245 7.06 10.70 -0.56
N VAL A 246 5.86 10.76 0.01
CA VAL A 246 5.38 9.78 1.00
C VAL A 246 5.42 8.35 0.44
N MET A 247 4.95 8.14 -0.80
CA MET A 247 5.04 6.84 -1.47
C MET A 247 6.49 6.40 -1.73
N ALA A 248 7.35 7.31 -2.21
CA ALA A 248 8.75 7.01 -2.48
C ALA A 248 9.50 6.61 -1.20
N GLU A 249 9.30 7.35 -0.12
CA GLU A 249 9.90 7.09 1.18
C GLU A 249 9.44 5.74 1.73
N TYR A 250 8.15 5.42 1.67
CA TYR A 250 7.65 4.09 2.04
C TYR A 250 8.36 2.98 1.23
N ILE A 251 8.43 3.13 -0.09
CA ILE A 251 9.05 2.12 -0.98
C ILE A 251 10.54 1.95 -0.62
N LEU A 252 11.29 3.04 -0.47
CA LEU A 252 12.72 2.97 -0.16
C LEU A 252 13.00 2.47 1.26
N ASN A 253 12.32 3.04 2.24
CA ASN A 253 12.69 2.90 3.65
C ASN A 253 12.07 1.65 4.29
N TYR A 254 10.86 1.26 3.86
CA TYR A 254 10.15 0.10 4.41
C TYR A 254 10.17 -1.09 3.45
N TYR A 255 9.73 -0.88 2.21
CA TYR A 255 9.53 -2.00 1.27
C TYR A 255 10.85 -2.61 0.79
N LEU A 256 11.83 -1.77 0.43
CA LEU A 256 13.14 -2.19 -0.04
C LEU A 256 14.20 -2.22 1.07
N ASP A 257 13.86 -1.76 2.27
CA ASP A 257 14.76 -1.67 3.44
C ASP A 257 16.11 -0.98 3.10
N VAL A 258 16.09 0.02 2.21
CA VAL A 258 17.29 0.78 1.77
C VAL A 258 17.75 1.73 2.86
N ALA A 259 16.86 2.10 3.78
CA ALA A 259 17.22 2.85 4.97
C ALA A 259 17.82 1.89 6.01
N ASP A 260 19.10 2.05 6.32
CA ASP A 260 19.75 1.46 7.51
C ASP A 260 19.09 2.02 8.79
N VAL A 261 17.88 1.56 9.13
CA VAL A 261 17.17 1.96 10.36
C VAL A 261 17.16 0.77 11.32
N ALA A 262 18.11 0.81 12.26
CA ALA A 262 18.42 -0.19 13.27
C ALA A 262 17.22 -1.06 13.72
N PRO A 263 17.39 -2.39 13.85
CA PRO A 263 16.33 -3.30 14.23
C PRO A 263 16.00 -3.07 15.71
N ALA A 264 14.85 -2.47 15.99
CA ALA A 264 14.34 -2.37 17.34
C ALA A 264 12.94 -2.98 17.39
N GLY A 265 12.90 -4.30 17.60
CA GLY A 265 11.69 -5.09 17.70
C GLY A 265 10.70 -4.55 18.73
N LYS A 266 9.62 -3.93 18.23
CA LYS A 266 8.48 -3.47 19.05
C LYS A 266 7.09 -3.74 18.46
N LEU A 267 6.96 -4.29 17.26
CA LEU A 267 5.64 -4.63 16.71
C LEU A 267 5.09 -5.98 17.24
N ALA A 268 5.96 -6.87 17.74
CA ALA A 268 5.51 -8.11 18.39
C ALA A 268 4.98 -7.92 19.84
N SER A 269 5.17 -6.76 20.46
CA SER A 269 4.76 -6.53 21.87
C SER A 269 3.33 -6.01 22.02
N VAL A 270 2.75 -5.34 21.03
CA VAL A 270 1.42 -4.73 21.15
C VAL A 270 0.30 -5.79 21.06
N TRP A 271 0.51 -6.84 20.26
CA TRP A 271 -0.43 -7.96 20.15
C TRP A 271 -0.44 -8.91 21.37
N ALA A 272 0.65 -8.94 22.15
CA ALA A 272 0.72 -9.73 23.38
C ALA A 272 -0.02 -9.05 24.56
N GLU A 273 -0.06 -7.71 24.58
CA GLU A 273 -0.80 -6.96 25.60
C GLU A 273 -2.33 -6.95 25.34
N MET A 274 -2.78 -7.05 24.08
CA MET A 274 -4.20 -7.16 23.76
C MET A 274 -4.81 -8.55 24.01
N LYS A 275 -4.00 -9.61 24.20
CA LYS A 275 -4.46 -10.99 24.44
C LYS A 275 -4.37 -11.43 25.90
N SER A 276 -4.10 -10.52 26.82
CA SER A 276 -4.11 -10.81 28.27
C SER A 276 -5.41 -10.29 28.90
N PRO A 277 -6.52 -11.05 28.88
CA PRO A 277 -7.61 -10.79 29.80
C PRO A 277 -7.14 -11.11 31.23
N GLU A 278 -7.45 -10.24 32.18
CA GLU A 278 -7.33 -10.51 33.62
C GLU A 278 -8.04 -11.82 34.03
#